data_AF-A0A950MRM8-F1
#
_entry.id   AF-A0A950MRM8-F1
#
_cell.length_a   1.000
_cell.length_b   1.000
_cell.length_c   1.000
_cell.angle_alpha   90.00
_cell.angle_beta   90.00
_cell.angle_gamma   90.00
#
_symmetry.space_group_name_H-M   'P 1'
#
loop_
_entity.id
_entity.type
_entity.pdbx_description
1 polymer ?
#
loop_
_entity_poly.entity_id
_entity_poly.type
_entity_poly.pdbx_seq_one_letter_code
_entity_poly.pdbx_strand_id
1 'polypeptide(L)' 'LLIMPNVEAANISYNLLRVSASDGVTIGPILMGMSKPVHILTPISSVRRIVNMVALAAVDAQVAGSNN' A
#
# COMPACT_ATOMS: atom_id res chain seq x y z
N LEU A 1 -7.94 -11.09 2.72
CA LEU A 1 -6.54 -11.12 2.24
C LEU A 1 -6.52 -11.90 0.93
N LEU A 2 -6.01 -11.32 -0.15
CA LEU A 2 -5.88 -11.99 -1.45
C LEU A 2 -4.38 -12.24 -1.70
N ILE A 3 -3.98 -13.49 -1.83
CA ILE A 3 -2.59 -13.88 -2.15
C ILE A 3 -2.58 -14.38 -3.59
N MET A 4 -1.73 -13.77 -4.41
CA MET A 4 -1.68 -14.01 -5.85
C MET A 4 -0.52 -14.94 -6.18
N PRO A 5 -0.64 -15.82 -7.19
CA PRO A 5 0.37 -16.82 -7.52
C PRO A 5 1.63 -16.22 -8.19
N ASN A 6 1.51 -15.07 -8.84
CA ASN A 6 2.61 -14.35 -9.49
C ASN A 6 2.32 -12.84 -9.57
N VAL A 7 3.33 -12.07 -10.02
CA VAL A 7 3.27 -10.61 -10.10
C VAL A 7 2.30 -10.13 -11.17
N GLU A 8 2.21 -10.87 -12.29
CA GLU A 8 1.32 -10.56 -13.40
C GLU A 8 -0.15 -10.67 -12.97
N ALA A 9 -0.52 -11.78 -12.33
CA ALA A 9 -1.84 -12.01 -11.77
C ALA A 9 -2.16 -10.97 -10.69
N ALA A 10 -1.19 -10.59 -9.85
CA ALA A 10 -1.38 -9.54 -8.87
C ALA A 10 -1.67 -8.18 -9.51
N ASN A 11 -0.92 -7.81 -10.54
CA ASN A 11 -1.10 -6.53 -11.23
C ASN A 11 -2.41 -6.48 -12.02
N ILE A 12 -2.79 -7.57 -12.69
CA ILE A 12 -4.09 -7.66 -13.40
C ILE A 12 -5.23 -7.54 -12.39
N SER A 13 -5.22 -8.36 -11.34
CA SER A 13 -6.28 -8.37 -10.33
C SER A 13 -6.39 -7.02 -9.62
N TYR A 14 -5.26 -6.39 -9.28
CA TYR A 14 -5.21 -5.06 -8.67
C TYR A 14 -5.88 -4.01 -9.57
N ASN A 15 -5.52 -3.96 -10.86
CA ASN A 15 -6.09 -2.98 -11.78
C ASN A 15 -7.57 -3.25 -12.05
N LEU A 16 -7.98 -4.52 -12.16
CA LEU A 16 -9.39 -4.90 -12.29
C LEU A 16 -10.20 -4.44 -11.08
N LEU A 17 -9.73 -4.73 -9.85
CA LEU A 17 -10.40 -4.30 -8.63
C LEU A 17 -10.45 -2.77 -8.50
N ARG A 18 -9.36 -2.09 -8.86
CA ARG A 18 -9.29 -0.62 -8.85
C ARG A 18 -10.33 0.03 -9.76
N VAL A 19 -10.61 -0.57 -10.92
CA VAL A 19 -11.57 -0.02 -11.88
C VAL A 19 -13.00 -0.45 -11.55
N SER A 20 -13.18 -1.70 -11.12
CA SER A 20 -14.50 -2.28 -10.85
C SER A 20 -15.08 -1.85 -9.49
N ALA A 21 -14.24 -1.52 -8.50
CA ALA A 21 -14.69 -1.02 -7.21
C ALA A 21 -14.89 0.50 -7.27
N SER A 22 -16.13 0.92 -7.53
CA SER A 22 -16.51 2.34 -7.68
C SER A 22 -16.17 3.21 -6.45
N ASP A 23 -16.30 2.66 -5.24
CA ASP A 23 -16.05 3.37 -3.97
C ASP A 23 -14.78 2.89 -3.24
N GLY A 24 -13.99 2.01 -3.88
CA GLY A 24 -12.79 1.44 -3.27
C GLY A 24 -11.61 2.42 -3.25
N VAL A 25 -11.26 2.94 -2.07
CA VAL A 25 -10.03 3.75 -1.93
C VAL A 25 -8.81 2.84 -2.00
N THR A 26 -8.10 2.91 -3.12
CA THR A 26 -6.88 2.13 -3.31
C THR A 26 -5.68 2.80 -2.62
N ILE A 27 -5.06 2.10 -1.67
CA ILE A 27 -3.82 2.50 -0.98
C ILE A 27 -2.73 1.49 -1.35
N GLY A 28 -1.53 1.99 -1.68
CA GLY A 28 -0.37 1.17 -2.04
C GLY A 28 0.46 1.76 -3.19
N PRO A 29 1.56 1.11 -3.61
CA PRO A 29 2.10 -0.15 -3.09
C PRO A 29 2.71 -0.01 -1.68
N ILE A 30 2.54 -1.03 -0.85
CA ILE A 30 3.08 -1.10 0.52
C ILE A 30 4.23 -2.11 0.50
N LEU A 31 5.43 -1.67 0.86
CA LEU A 31 6.58 -2.56 1.02
C LEU A 31 6.49 -3.25 2.39
N MET A 32 6.69 -4.55 2.41
CA MET A 32 6.68 -5.38 3.62
C MET A 32 8.06 -6.01 3.85
N GLY A 33 8.39 -6.31 5.11
CA GLY A 33 9.64 -6.99 5.48
C GLY A 33 10.86 -6.09 5.67
N MET A 34 10.68 -4.76 5.66
CA MET A 34 11.76 -3.80 5.91
C MET A 34 11.99 -3.61 7.42
N SER A 35 13.24 -3.38 7.86
CA SER A 35 13.55 -3.09 9.27
C SER A 35 12.97 -1.77 9.80
N LYS A 36 12.63 -0.85 8.89
CA LYS A 36 11.94 0.41 9.17
C LYS A 36 10.86 0.62 8.09
N PRO A 37 9.73 1.29 8.39
CA PRO A 37 8.68 1.51 7.41
C PRO A 37 9.14 2.46 6.31
N VAL A 38 9.19 1.93 5.08
CA VAL A 38 9.57 2.67 3.87
C VAL A 38 8.59 2.28 2.78
N HIS A 39 8.00 3.27 2.09
CA HIS A 39 7.09 3.02 0.98
C HIS A 39 7.41 3.94 -0.20
N ILE A 40 7.36 3.40 -1.41
CA ILE A 40 7.67 4.13 -2.64
C ILE A 40 6.38 4.64 -3.26
N LEU A 41 6.32 5.95 -3.52
CA LEU A 41 5.20 6.60 -4.20
C LEU A 41 5.61 6.99 -5.62
N THR A 42 4.66 6.96 -6.54
CA THR A 42 4.87 7.49 -7.89
C THR A 42 4.68 9.01 -7.88
N PRO A 43 5.43 9.78 -8.70
CA PRO A 43 5.34 11.26 -8.73
C PRO A 43 3.95 11.81 -9.04
N ILE A 44 3.12 11.02 -9.73
CA ILE A 44 1.73 11.35 -10.11
C ILE A 44 0.71 11.08 -8.98
N SER A 45 1.18 10.80 -7.76
CA SER A 45 0.29 10.52 -6.63
C SER A 45 -0.45 11.77 -6.17
N SER A 46 -1.75 11.66 -5.94
CA SER A 46 -2.54 12.74 -5.37
C SER A 46 -2.15 13.03 -3.92
N VAL A 47 -2.41 14.26 -3.46
CA VAL A 47 -2.15 14.67 -2.06
C VAL A 47 -2.82 13.71 -1.07
N ARG A 48 -4.06 13.30 -1.34
CA ARG A 48 -4.79 12.32 -0.49
C ARG A 48 -4.04 10.99 -0.38
N ARG A 49 -3.45 10.50 -1.47
CA ARG A 49 -2.67 9.25 -1.47
C ARG A 49 -1.39 9.41 -0.66
N ILE A 50 -0.72 10.55 -0.76
CA ILE A 50 0.48 10.86 0.03
C ILE A 50 0.14 10.89 1.51
N VAL A 51 -0.89 11.63 1.92
CA VAL A 51 -1.31 11.73 3.33
C VAL A 51 -1.69 10.35 3.88
N ASN A 52 -2.46 9.56 3.14
CA ASN A 52 -2.84 8.21 3.55
C ASN A 52 -1.61 7.30 3.73
N MET A 53 -0.62 7.41 2.85
CA MET A 53 0.60 6.60 2.93
C MET A 53 1.54 7.03 4.06
N VAL A 54 1.57 8.32 4.39
CA VAL A 54 2.29 8.82 5.58
C VAL A 54 1.61 8.37 6.86
N ALA A 55 0.28 8.44 6.92
CA ALA A 55 -0.48 7.95 8.08
C ALA A 55 -0.22 6.46 8.32
N LEU A 56 -0.22 5.65 7.25
CA LEU A 56 0.14 4.23 7.32
C LEU A 56 1.57 4.04 7.84
N ALA A 57 2.56 4.72 7.26
CA ALA A 57 3.96 4.59 7.67
C ALA A 57 4.21 5.00 9.13
N ALA A 58 3.47 6.00 9.64
CA ALA A 58 3.55 6.43 11.03
C ALA A 58 3.04 5.35 11.99
N VAL A 59 1.92 4.70 11.66
CA VAL A 59 1.39 3.57 12.44
C VAL A 59 2.35 2.38 12.38
N ASP A 60 2.86 2.04 11.19
CA ASP A 60 3.84 0.96 11.05
C ASP A 60 5.11 1.22 11.88
N ALA A 61 5.56 2.48 11.97
CA ALA A 61 6.70 2.86 12.81
C ALA A 61 6.42 2.67 14.31
N GLN A 62 5.21 3.03 14.76
CA GLN A 62 4.78 2.85 16.14
C GLN A 62 4.69 1.37 16.51
N VAL A 63 4.11 0.54 15.63
CA VAL A 63 4.00 -0.91 15.85
C VAL A 63 5.38 -1.57 15.82
N ALA A 64 6.24 -1.20 14.87
CA ALA A 64 7.62 -1.73 14.82
C ALA A 64 8.45 -1.33 16.05
N GLY A 65 8.23 -0.13 16.61
CA GLY A 65 8.89 0.33 17.83
C GLY A 65 8.28 -0.23 19.12
N SER A 66 7.00 -0.61 19.13
CA SER A 66 6.30 -1.15 20.30
C SER A 66 6.52 -2.65 20.52
N ASN A 67 7.03 -3.38 19.52
CA ASN A 67 7.32 -4.82 19.62
C ASN A 67 8.73 -5.11 20.18
N ASN A 68 9.28 -4.19 20.97
CA ASN A 68 10.54 -4.34 21.72
C ASN A 68 10.34 -3.86 23.16
#